data_AF-A0A7C2LB48-F1
#
_entry.id   AF-A0A7C2LB48-F1
#
_cell.length_a   1.000
_cell.length_b   1.000
_cell.length_c   1.000
_cell.angle_alpha   90.00
_cell.angle_beta   90.00
_cell.angle_gamma   90.00
#
_symmetry.space_group_name_H-M   'P 1'
#
loop_
_entity.id
_entity.type
_entity.pdbx_description
1 polymer ?
#
loop_
_entity_poly.entity_id
_entity_poly.type
_entity_poly.pdbx_seq_one_letter_code
_entity_poly.pdbx_strand_id
1 'polypeptide(L)'
;MPDDLTERVNRALAKMTVRNDLKERIARARAELNSIFDETKSYFNEAIDGIIREFKLTEEDVNELNRFKETLLTLLDRAHEQARTRLEELDAAYIEKEGKTFKVATGNTVALLVTEKGSVRLVLHNISATAYFPLLFQRDLEALQLGWAASDEGQNGARGVRPLMGTTKPWQLLAWAACRPGHLRISVYGVYLRKKGRPSVSLRATAEDWFHVPKQEAWKLLRAKCEPLSLLTLYLGDGAYYVRAKPRAVILRIWVGNHAITLPKSIARMIVEKAYATKYGDLLDMLKCEKWEALKMKAYSPRAARLDPDFALRRLFELAESPSLPQQNL
;
A
#
# COMPACT_ATOMS: atom_id res chain seq x y z
N MET A 1 40.31 -15.98 -27.08
CA MET A 1 39.20 -15.04 -26.80
C MET A 1 37.86 -15.66 -27.21
N PRO A 2 37.22 -16.50 -26.38
CA PRO A 2 35.93 -17.13 -26.70
C PRO A 2 34.69 -16.44 -26.07
N ASP A 3 34.81 -15.23 -25.50
CA ASP A 3 33.72 -14.64 -24.68
C ASP A 3 32.64 -13.85 -25.44
N ASP A 4 32.80 -13.47 -26.71
CA ASP A 4 31.86 -12.54 -27.37
C ASP A 4 30.54 -13.21 -27.82
N LEU A 5 30.59 -14.43 -28.35
CA LEU A 5 29.40 -15.11 -28.90
C LEU A 5 28.45 -15.61 -27.81
N THR A 6 28.99 -16.23 -26.77
CA THR A 6 28.20 -16.75 -25.63
C THR A 6 27.51 -15.61 -24.89
N GLU A 7 28.20 -14.48 -24.68
CA GLU A 7 27.60 -13.32 -24.02
C GLU A 7 26.51 -12.67 -24.88
N ARG A 8 26.72 -12.55 -26.21
CA ARG A 8 25.70 -12.03 -27.14
C ARG A 8 24.46 -12.92 -27.23
N VAL A 9 24.65 -14.24 -27.27
CA VAL A 9 23.55 -15.21 -27.24
C VAL A 9 22.79 -15.14 -25.91
N ASN A 10 23.48 -15.08 -24.77
CA ASN A 10 22.85 -14.95 -23.46
C ASN A 10 22.06 -13.62 -23.32
N ARG A 11 22.59 -12.51 -23.83
CA ARG A 11 21.87 -11.22 -23.88
C ARG A 11 20.63 -11.29 -24.79
N ALA A 12 20.73 -11.96 -25.94
CA ALA A 12 19.59 -12.15 -26.86
C ALA A 12 18.50 -13.04 -26.23
N LEU A 13 18.88 -14.14 -25.57
CA LEU A 13 17.98 -15.04 -24.85
C LEU A 13 17.29 -14.34 -23.67
N ALA A 14 18.02 -13.52 -22.90
CA ALA A 14 17.46 -12.72 -21.82
C ALA A 14 16.44 -11.70 -22.35
N LYS A 15 16.76 -11.00 -23.45
CA LYS A 15 15.83 -10.08 -24.13
C LYS A 15 14.57 -10.80 -24.64
N MET A 16 14.73 -11.98 -25.25
CA MET A 16 13.61 -12.78 -25.74
C MET A 16 12.70 -13.27 -24.61
N THR A 17 13.30 -13.70 -23.49
CA THR A 17 12.56 -14.11 -22.28
C THR A 17 11.75 -12.96 -21.68
N VAL A 18 12.36 -11.77 -21.55
CA VAL A 18 11.66 -10.55 -21.07
C VAL A 18 10.52 -10.17 -22.02
N ARG A 19 10.74 -10.27 -23.34
CA ARG A 19 9.72 -9.96 -24.34
C ARG A 19 8.52 -10.91 -24.26
N ASN A 20 8.75 -12.21 -24.09
CA ASN A 20 7.68 -13.20 -23.97
C ASN A 20 6.88 -13.03 -22.67
N ASP A 21 7.57 -12.86 -21.53
CA ASP A 21 6.92 -12.56 -20.24
C ASP A 21 6.07 -11.28 -20.34
N LEU A 22 6.58 -10.26 -21.04
CA LEU A 22 5.85 -9.02 -21.22
C LEU A 22 4.59 -9.20 -22.09
N LYS A 23 4.66 -9.96 -23.19
CA LYS A 23 3.49 -10.26 -24.03
C LYS A 23 2.37 -10.91 -23.24
N GLU A 24 2.68 -11.90 -22.41
CA GLU A 24 1.68 -12.57 -21.56
C GLU A 24 1.03 -11.60 -20.56
N ARG A 25 1.85 -10.74 -19.94
CA ARG A 25 1.37 -9.73 -18.99
C ARG A 25 0.46 -8.69 -19.66
N ILE A 26 0.81 -8.24 -20.86
CA ILE A 26 0.00 -7.31 -21.67
C ILE A 26 -1.32 -7.98 -22.07
N ALA A 27 -1.28 -9.22 -22.56
CA ALA A 27 -2.48 -9.95 -22.94
C ALA A 27 -3.46 -10.10 -21.76
N ARG A 28 -2.96 -10.51 -20.58
CA ARG A 28 -3.77 -10.53 -19.35
C ARG A 28 -4.29 -9.16 -18.98
N ALA A 29 -3.49 -8.11 -19.12
CA ALA A 29 -3.90 -6.76 -18.81
C ALA A 29 -5.02 -6.26 -19.72
N ARG A 30 -4.95 -6.53 -21.03
CA ARG A 30 -6.02 -6.22 -22.00
C ARG A 30 -7.32 -6.93 -21.63
N ALA A 31 -7.26 -8.21 -21.25
CA ALA A 31 -8.43 -9.00 -20.88
C ALA A 31 -9.10 -8.51 -19.58
N GLU A 32 -8.31 -8.07 -18.60
CA GLU A 32 -8.80 -7.75 -17.26
C GLU A 32 -9.06 -6.25 -17.04
N LEU A 33 -8.66 -5.37 -17.98
CA LEU A 33 -8.61 -3.91 -17.77
C LEU A 33 -9.94 -3.34 -17.26
N ASN A 34 -11.04 -3.61 -17.98
CA ASN A 34 -12.36 -3.09 -17.61
C ASN A 34 -12.72 -3.54 -16.19
N SER A 35 -12.61 -4.85 -15.93
CA SER A 35 -12.99 -5.44 -14.66
C SER A 35 -12.21 -4.87 -13.46
N ILE A 36 -10.90 -4.65 -13.58
CA ILE A 36 -10.11 -4.12 -12.45
C ILE A 36 -10.47 -2.67 -12.14
N PHE A 37 -10.83 -1.87 -13.14
CA PHE A 37 -11.26 -0.48 -12.94
C PHE A 37 -12.68 -0.43 -12.40
N ASP A 38 -13.60 -1.24 -12.92
CA ASP A 38 -14.98 -1.31 -12.43
C ASP A 38 -15.05 -1.82 -10.98
N GLU A 39 -14.30 -2.86 -10.64
CA GLU A 39 -14.16 -3.34 -9.26
C GLU A 39 -13.56 -2.27 -8.33
N THR A 40 -12.55 -1.52 -8.80
CA THR A 40 -11.94 -0.45 -8.00
C THR A 40 -12.93 0.70 -7.77
N LYS A 41 -13.69 1.10 -8.79
CA LYS A 41 -14.74 2.13 -8.69
C LYS A 41 -15.86 1.70 -7.75
N SER A 42 -16.39 0.48 -7.94
CA SER A 42 -17.42 -0.10 -7.08
C SER A 42 -16.96 -0.16 -5.62
N TYR A 43 -15.72 -0.59 -5.36
CA TYR A 43 -15.15 -0.58 -4.02
C TYR A 43 -15.16 0.82 -3.39
N PHE A 44 -14.66 1.84 -4.09
CA PHE A 44 -14.62 3.20 -3.53
C PHE A 44 -16.02 3.76 -3.29
N ASN A 45 -16.95 3.50 -4.20
CA ASN A 45 -18.33 3.93 -4.07
C ASN A 45 -18.96 3.31 -2.82
N GLU A 46 -18.90 1.99 -2.67
CA GLU A 46 -19.44 1.27 -1.52
C GLU A 46 -18.78 1.67 -0.20
N ALA A 47 -17.45 1.79 -0.19
CA ALA A 47 -16.68 2.10 1.01
C ALA A 47 -16.97 3.52 1.52
N ILE A 48 -17.01 4.52 0.63
CA ILE A 48 -17.28 5.91 1.02
C ILE A 48 -18.75 6.08 1.42
N ASP A 49 -19.68 5.45 0.71
CA ASP A 49 -21.09 5.44 1.11
C ASP A 49 -21.27 4.77 2.49
N GLY A 50 -20.50 3.73 2.78
CA GLY A 50 -20.44 3.11 4.11
C GLY A 50 -19.96 4.09 5.18
N ILE A 51 -18.86 4.81 4.92
CA ILE A 51 -18.34 5.83 5.84
C ILE A 51 -19.39 6.90 6.12
N ILE A 52 -20.05 7.41 5.08
CA ILE A 52 -21.10 8.44 5.21
C ILE A 52 -22.26 7.96 6.09
N ARG A 53 -22.66 6.68 5.97
CA ARG A 53 -23.77 6.11 6.75
C ARG A 53 -23.42 5.85 8.21
N GLU A 54 -22.21 5.36 8.49
CA GLU A 54 -21.86 4.84 9.81
C GLU A 54 -21.20 5.89 10.73
N PHE A 55 -20.52 6.89 10.15
CA PHE A 55 -19.91 7.96 10.93
C PHE A 55 -20.91 9.11 11.18
N LYS A 56 -20.85 9.68 12.39
CA LYS A 56 -21.63 10.87 12.76
C LYS A 56 -20.96 12.12 12.16
N LEU A 57 -21.21 12.35 10.88
CA LEU A 57 -20.62 13.45 10.12
C LEU A 57 -21.54 14.67 10.08
N THR A 58 -20.94 15.84 9.90
CA THR A 58 -21.69 17.07 9.59
C THR A 58 -22.15 17.04 8.14
N GLU A 59 -23.12 17.89 7.79
CA GLU A 59 -23.55 18.03 6.39
C GLU A 59 -22.40 18.45 5.47
N GLU A 60 -21.50 19.31 5.96
CA GLU A 60 -20.30 19.72 5.25
C GLU A 60 -19.35 18.54 4.99
N ASP A 61 -19.07 17.71 6.00
CA ASP A 61 -18.21 16.53 5.85
C ASP A 61 -18.81 15.49 4.89
N VAL A 62 -20.13 15.33 4.89
CA VAL A 62 -20.83 14.45 3.93
C VAL A 62 -20.68 14.98 2.50
N ASN A 63 -20.84 16.29 2.31
CA ASN A 63 -20.64 16.93 1.01
C ASN A 63 -19.20 16.78 0.52
N GLU A 64 -18.22 16.96 1.40
CA GLU A 64 -16.80 16.78 1.05
C GLU A 64 -16.46 15.31 0.73
N LEU A 65 -17.01 14.33 1.46
CA LEU A 65 -16.82 12.91 1.08
C LEU A 65 -17.46 12.57 -0.26
N ASN A 66 -18.61 13.14 -0.59
CA ASN A 66 -19.22 12.95 -1.91
C ASN A 66 -18.35 13.56 -3.02
N ARG A 67 -17.82 14.77 -2.83
CA ARG A 67 -16.86 15.39 -3.76
C ARG A 67 -15.59 14.57 -3.91
N PHE A 68 -15.06 14.05 -2.80
CA PHE A 68 -13.89 13.17 -2.79
C PHE A 68 -14.14 11.89 -3.58
N LYS A 69 -15.31 11.26 -3.39
CA LYS A 69 -15.77 10.08 -4.14
C LYS A 69 -15.86 10.38 -5.64
N GLU A 70 -16.58 11.42 -6.03
CA GLU A 70 -16.73 11.83 -7.44
C GLU A 70 -15.38 12.12 -8.10
N THR A 71 -14.48 12.80 -7.38
CA THR A 71 -13.12 13.07 -7.84
C THR A 71 -12.36 11.77 -8.10
N LEU A 72 -12.39 10.82 -7.16
CA LEU A 72 -11.76 9.51 -7.31
C LEU A 72 -12.29 8.73 -8.52
N LEU A 73 -13.61 8.67 -8.68
CA LEU A 73 -14.25 7.96 -9.80
C LEU A 73 -13.86 8.58 -11.14
N THR A 74 -13.88 9.92 -11.24
CA THR A 74 -13.45 10.65 -12.43
C THR A 74 -11.98 10.38 -12.77
N LEU A 75 -11.09 10.34 -11.77
CA LEU A 75 -9.69 9.98 -11.99
C LEU A 75 -9.53 8.54 -12.49
N LEU A 76 -10.33 7.60 -11.98
CA LEU A 76 -10.33 6.21 -12.43
C LEU A 76 -10.83 6.07 -13.87
N ASP A 77 -11.87 6.79 -14.28
CA ASP A 77 -12.34 6.75 -15.67
C ASP A 77 -11.30 7.34 -16.65
N ARG A 78 -10.67 8.46 -16.29
CA ARG A 78 -9.57 9.04 -17.08
C ARG A 78 -8.37 8.09 -17.18
N ALA A 79 -8.06 7.38 -16.09
CA ALA A 79 -6.99 6.39 -16.07
C ALA A 79 -7.33 5.14 -16.88
N HIS A 80 -8.58 4.72 -16.87
CA HIS A 80 -9.06 3.61 -17.66
C HIS A 80 -8.89 3.89 -19.16
N GLU A 81 -9.37 5.04 -19.63
CA GLU A 81 -9.23 5.42 -21.04
C GLU A 81 -7.77 5.50 -21.47
N GLN A 82 -6.92 6.19 -20.70
CA GLN A 82 -5.51 6.28 -21.02
C GLN A 82 -4.79 4.92 -20.99
N ALA A 83 -5.15 4.04 -20.03
CA ALA A 83 -4.58 2.71 -19.96
C ALA A 83 -4.98 1.85 -21.16
N ARG A 84 -6.24 1.94 -21.60
CA ARG A 84 -6.76 1.21 -22.77
C ARG A 84 -6.01 1.60 -24.04
N THR A 85 -5.94 2.90 -24.35
CA THR A 85 -5.19 3.41 -25.51
C THR A 85 -3.74 2.95 -25.49
N ARG A 86 -3.05 3.08 -24.35
CA ARG A 86 -1.64 2.68 -24.24
C ARG A 86 -1.45 1.18 -24.40
N LEU A 87 -2.35 0.35 -23.87
CA LEU A 87 -2.27 -1.10 -24.05
C LEU A 87 -2.49 -1.51 -25.51
N GLU A 88 -3.31 -0.81 -26.28
CA GLU A 88 -3.51 -1.03 -27.72
C GLU A 88 -2.21 -0.71 -28.52
N GLU A 89 -1.51 0.37 -28.17
CA GLU A 89 -0.29 0.82 -28.86
C GLU A 89 0.96 -0.05 -28.65
N LEU A 90 0.97 -0.92 -27.63
CA LEU A 90 2.18 -1.67 -27.22
C LEU A 90 2.69 -2.71 -28.24
N ASP A 91 1.91 -3.03 -29.27
CA ASP A 91 2.30 -4.04 -30.28
C ASP A 91 3.48 -3.58 -31.16
N ALA A 92 3.75 -2.27 -31.23
CA ALA A 92 4.82 -1.66 -32.02
C ALA A 92 6.04 -1.17 -31.19
N ALA A 93 6.12 -1.50 -29.90
CA ALA A 93 7.07 -0.90 -28.98
C ALA A 93 8.50 -1.48 -29.06
N TYR A 94 9.51 -0.63 -28.83
CA TYR A 94 10.91 -1.05 -28.64
C TYR A 94 11.30 -1.00 -27.15
N ILE A 95 12.33 -1.78 -26.79
CA ILE A 95 12.81 -1.91 -25.40
C ILE A 95 14.19 -1.27 -25.29
N GLU A 96 14.31 -0.28 -24.42
CA GLU A 96 15.55 0.40 -24.08
C GLU A 96 15.92 0.15 -22.63
N LYS A 97 17.22 -0.07 -22.35
CA LYS A 97 17.72 -0.21 -20.97
C LYS A 97 18.21 1.14 -20.47
N GLU A 98 17.73 1.55 -19.30
CA GLU A 98 18.15 2.78 -18.62
C GLU A 98 18.44 2.49 -17.15
N GLY A 99 19.73 2.49 -16.81
CA GLY A 99 20.21 2.11 -15.48
C GLY A 99 19.71 0.72 -15.06
N LYS A 100 19.00 0.65 -13.93
CA LYS A 100 18.40 -0.57 -13.34
C LYS A 100 16.96 -0.85 -13.83
N THR A 101 16.52 -0.16 -14.88
CA THR A 101 15.17 -0.29 -15.43
C THR A 101 15.21 -0.46 -16.94
N PHE A 102 14.15 -1.05 -17.49
CA PHE A 102 13.90 -1.05 -18.93
C PHE A 102 12.67 -0.19 -19.18
N LYS A 103 12.76 0.65 -20.21
CA LYS A 103 11.64 1.42 -20.73
C LYS A 103 11.14 0.73 -21.99
N VAL A 104 9.82 0.58 -22.07
CA VAL A 104 9.15 0.19 -23.30
C VAL A 104 8.44 1.42 -23.81
N ALA A 105 8.85 1.90 -24.98
CA ALA A 105 8.37 3.16 -25.53
C ALA A 105 7.52 2.91 -26.78
N THR A 106 6.44 3.68 -26.90
CA THR A 106 5.60 3.78 -28.09
C THR A 106 5.71 5.21 -28.62
N GLY A 107 6.27 5.36 -29.83
CA GLY A 107 6.64 6.68 -30.36
C GLY A 107 7.58 7.43 -29.41
N ASN A 108 7.18 8.63 -28.98
CA ASN A 108 7.96 9.50 -28.09
C ASN A 108 7.59 9.38 -26.60
N THR A 109 6.76 8.39 -26.21
CA THR A 109 6.30 8.27 -24.81
C THR A 109 6.70 6.95 -24.18
N VAL A 110 7.07 7.01 -22.90
CA VAL A 110 7.32 5.80 -22.09
C VAL A 110 5.97 5.17 -21.78
N ALA A 111 5.72 3.98 -22.32
CA ALA A 111 4.50 3.22 -22.10
C ALA A 111 4.65 2.32 -20.86
N LEU A 112 5.78 1.63 -20.71
CA LEU A 112 6.04 0.75 -19.56
C LEU A 112 7.37 1.06 -18.86
N LEU A 113 7.38 0.81 -17.56
CA LEU A 113 8.58 0.72 -16.73
C LEU A 113 8.72 -0.71 -16.22
N VAL A 114 9.85 -1.34 -16.52
CA VAL A 114 10.22 -2.68 -16.06
C VAL A 114 11.41 -2.56 -15.12
N THR A 115 11.30 -3.06 -13.90
CA THR A 115 12.42 -3.09 -12.96
C THR A 115 13.24 -4.36 -13.13
N GLU A 116 14.53 -4.33 -12.75
CA GLU A 116 15.37 -5.55 -12.66
C GLU A 116 14.74 -6.65 -11.80
N LYS A 117 13.95 -6.28 -10.78
CA LYS A 117 13.21 -7.21 -9.92
C LYS A 117 11.96 -7.81 -10.60
N GLY A 118 11.69 -7.47 -11.86
CA GLY A 118 10.60 -8.05 -12.67
C GLY A 118 9.22 -7.40 -12.47
N SER A 119 9.16 -6.23 -11.80
CA SER A 119 7.93 -5.44 -11.72
C SER A 119 7.73 -4.70 -13.02
N VAL A 120 6.53 -4.79 -13.60
CA VAL A 120 6.15 -4.10 -14.84
C VAL A 120 5.00 -3.15 -14.53
N ARG A 121 5.13 -1.88 -14.90
CA ARG A 121 4.10 -0.86 -14.70
C ARG A 121 3.81 -0.14 -16.00
N LEU A 122 2.55 -0.16 -16.43
CA LEU A 122 2.00 0.75 -17.42
C LEU A 122 1.96 2.15 -16.81
N VAL A 123 2.62 3.10 -17.43
CA VAL A 123 2.74 4.47 -16.92
C VAL A 123 1.57 5.30 -17.39
N LEU A 124 0.91 5.98 -16.45
CA LEU A 124 -0.15 6.94 -16.71
C LEU A 124 0.32 8.33 -16.29
N HIS A 125 -0.02 9.35 -17.09
CA HIS A 125 0.46 10.72 -16.92
C HIS A 125 -0.71 11.68 -16.71
N ASN A 126 -0.50 12.65 -15.82
CA ASN A 126 -1.39 13.79 -15.57
C ASN A 126 -2.81 13.41 -15.12
N ILE A 127 -2.93 12.29 -14.39
CA ILE A 127 -4.19 11.83 -13.79
C ILE A 127 -4.09 12.07 -12.29
N SER A 128 -4.36 13.31 -11.90
CA SER A 128 -4.37 13.73 -10.50
C SER A 128 -5.36 14.85 -10.26
N ALA A 129 -5.91 14.92 -9.05
CA ALA A 129 -6.72 16.03 -8.55
C ALA A 129 -6.56 16.13 -7.03
N THR A 130 -6.88 17.30 -6.47
CA THR A 130 -6.95 17.50 -5.02
C THR A 130 -8.41 17.42 -4.58
N ALA A 131 -8.67 16.71 -3.49
CA ALA A 131 -9.97 16.65 -2.84
C ALA A 131 -9.79 16.61 -1.31
N TYR A 132 -10.76 17.12 -0.57
CA TYR A 132 -10.74 17.13 0.88
C TYR A 132 -11.24 15.78 1.44
N PHE A 133 -10.58 15.27 2.48
CA PHE A 133 -11.03 14.10 3.24
C PHE A 133 -11.26 14.52 4.70
N PRO A 134 -12.48 14.40 5.25
CA PRO A 134 -12.79 14.92 6.58
C PRO A 134 -12.21 14.07 7.72
N LEU A 135 -12.18 14.69 8.91
CA LEU A 135 -11.81 14.02 10.15
C LEU A 135 -12.96 13.11 10.60
N LEU A 136 -12.77 11.78 10.49
CA LEU A 136 -13.79 10.80 10.90
C LEU A 136 -13.81 10.52 12.41
N PHE A 137 -12.65 10.62 13.07
CA PHE A 137 -12.48 10.39 14.50
C PHE A 137 -11.24 11.14 14.99
N GLN A 138 -11.32 11.74 16.18
CA GLN A 138 -10.22 12.56 16.72
C GLN A 138 -9.31 11.79 17.69
N ARG A 139 -9.84 10.76 18.37
CA ARG A 139 -9.14 10.13 19.49
C ARG A 139 -7.94 9.31 19.03
N ASP A 140 -6.79 9.55 19.65
CA ASP A 140 -5.53 8.83 19.42
C ASP A 140 -5.04 8.91 17.96
N LEU A 141 -5.40 9.98 17.22
CA LEU A 141 -5.00 10.18 15.82
C LEU A 141 -3.46 10.11 15.67
N GLU A 142 -2.70 10.86 16.49
CA GLU A 142 -1.24 10.88 16.45
C GLU A 142 -0.61 9.48 16.49
N ALA A 143 -1.17 8.56 17.27
CA ALA A 143 -0.69 7.20 17.38
C ALA A 143 -0.82 6.44 16.06
N LEU A 144 -1.97 6.57 15.39
CA LEU A 144 -2.20 5.99 14.07
C LEU A 144 -1.25 6.62 13.03
N GLN A 145 -1.09 7.95 13.09
CA GLN A 145 -0.21 8.69 12.18
C GLN A 145 1.25 8.24 12.29
N LEU A 146 1.70 8.00 13.52
CA LEU A 146 3.05 7.56 13.83
C LEU A 146 3.37 6.18 13.26
N GLY A 147 2.45 5.23 13.39
CA GLY A 147 2.65 3.89 12.82
C GLY A 147 2.67 3.88 11.29
N TRP A 148 1.86 4.73 10.64
CA TRP A 148 1.94 4.95 9.20
C TRP A 148 3.30 5.50 8.79
N ALA A 149 3.78 6.56 9.45
CA ALA A 149 5.09 7.17 9.18
C ALA A 149 6.28 6.21 9.40
N ALA A 150 6.14 5.26 10.33
CA ALA A 150 7.13 4.20 10.56
C ALA A 150 7.06 3.04 9.53
N SER A 151 6.04 3.02 8.66
CA SER A 151 5.75 1.95 7.71
C SER A 151 6.08 2.33 6.26
N ASP A 152 5.21 2.02 5.29
CA ASP A 152 5.37 2.29 3.86
C ASP A 152 4.93 3.70 3.44
N GLU A 153 4.58 4.57 4.39
CA GLU A 153 4.39 6.00 4.11
C GLU A 153 5.69 6.60 3.58
N GLY A 154 5.61 7.11 2.35
CA GLY A 154 6.69 7.82 1.69
C GLY A 154 6.59 9.32 1.89
N GLN A 155 7.37 10.02 1.08
CA GLN A 155 7.39 11.47 1.01
C GLN A 155 7.25 11.96 -0.42
N ASN A 156 6.67 13.16 -0.57
CA ASN A 156 6.65 13.90 -1.83
C ASN A 156 7.05 15.36 -1.59
N GLY A 157 7.81 15.95 -2.51
CA GLY A 157 8.42 17.27 -2.31
C GLY A 157 8.29 18.17 -3.54
N ALA A 158 7.23 18.96 -3.58
CA ALA A 158 7.15 20.16 -4.44
C ALA A 158 6.78 21.44 -3.64
N ARG A 159 6.16 21.30 -2.45
CA ARG A 159 5.72 22.40 -1.57
C ARG A 159 5.91 22.03 -0.09
N GLY A 160 7.15 21.68 0.27
CA GLY A 160 7.49 21.01 1.52
C GLY A 160 7.39 19.49 1.41
N VAL A 161 8.06 18.78 2.31
CA VAL A 161 8.05 17.31 2.35
C VAL A 161 6.74 16.85 3.00
N ARG A 162 5.85 16.29 2.19
CA ARG A 162 4.49 15.90 2.58
C ARG A 162 4.35 14.37 2.68
N PRO A 163 3.55 13.84 3.62
CA PRO A 163 3.24 12.42 3.69
C PRO A 163 2.64 11.91 2.38
N LEU A 164 3.12 10.77 1.91
CA LEU A 164 2.64 10.14 0.68
C LEU A 164 2.29 8.67 0.93
N MET A 165 1.12 8.26 0.48
CA MET A 165 0.75 6.85 0.38
C MET A 165 0.73 6.43 -1.07
N GLY A 166 1.50 5.40 -1.42
CA GLY A 166 1.49 4.76 -2.74
C GLY A 166 1.08 3.30 -2.57
N THR A 167 -0.04 2.90 -3.17
CA THR A 167 -0.60 1.55 -2.95
C THR A 167 -1.30 1.00 -4.19
N THR A 168 -1.52 -0.30 -4.18
CA THR A 168 -2.42 -1.00 -5.12
C THR A 168 -3.66 -1.56 -4.41
N LYS A 169 -3.83 -1.20 -3.13
CA LYS A 169 -4.91 -1.65 -2.25
C LYS A 169 -5.82 -0.46 -1.95
N PRO A 170 -7.04 -0.40 -2.51
CA PRO A 170 -7.97 0.70 -2.27
C PRO A 170 -8.29 0.95 -0.79
N TRP A 171 -8.42 -0.12 0.01
CA TRP A 171 -8.62 -0.01 1.46
C TRP A 171 -7.48 0.73 2.17
N GLN A 172 -6.23 0.54 1.72
CA GLN A 172 -5.07 1.16 2.37
C GLN A 172 -5.06 2.67 2.11
N LEU A 173 -5.51 3.11 0.93
CA LEU A 173 -5.64 4.53 0.61
C LEU A 173 -6.64 5.21 1.58
N LEU A 174 -7.82 4.62 1.77
CA LEU A 174 -8.85 5.19 2.65
C LEU A 174 -8.47 5.09 4.14
N ALA A 175 -7.89 3.97 4.56
CA ALA A 175 -7.42 3.79 5.94
C ALA A 175 -6.31 4.77 6.31
N TRP A 176 -5.45 5.11 5.35
CA TRP A 176 -4.42 6.14 5.50
C TRP A 176 -4.99 7.56 5.43
N ALA A 177 -5.93 7.83 4.50
CA ALA A 177 -6.60 9.12 4.35
C ALA A 177 -7.32 9.54 5.65
N ALA A 178 -7.97 8.60 6.33
CA ALA A 178 -8.59 8.84 7.64
C ALA A 178 -7.60 9.26 8.73
N CYS A 179 -6.30 8.97 8.56
CA CYS A 179 -5.22 9.42 9.45
C CYS A 179 -4.55 10.73 8.97
N ARG A 180 -4.98 11.28 7.83
CA ARG A 180 -4.46 12.51 7.23
C ARG A 180 -5.64 13.38 6.74
N PRO A 181 -6.58 13.76 7.63
CA PRO A 181 -7.72 14.57 7.22
C PRO A 181 -7.25 15.93 6.69
N GLY A 182 -7.96 16.47 5.69
CA GLY A 182 -7.54 17.65 4.95
C GLY A 182 -7.44 17.38 3.45
N HIS A 183 -6.71 18.24 2.75
CA HIS A 183 -6.52 18.17 1.31
C HIS A 183 -5.56 17.04 0.93
N LEU A 184 -6.07 16.12 0.11
CA LEU A 184 -5.30 15.02 -0.46
C LEU A 184 -5.16 15.24 -1.97
N ARG A 185 -3.93 15.34 -2.45
CA ARG A 185 -3.64 15.25 -3.88
C ARG A 185 -3.57 13.79 -4.29
N ILE A 186 -4.64 13.32 -4.93
CA ILE A 186 -4.81 11.94 -5.36
C ILE A 186 -4.35 11.79 -6.80
N SER A 187 -3.73 10.67 -7.14
CA SER A 187 -3.37 10.33 -8.52
C SER A 187 -3.46 8.83 -8.80
N VAL A 188 -3.83 8.52 -10.04
CA VAL A 188 -3.73 7.18 -10.61
C VAL A 188 -2.55 7.20 -11.57
N TYR A 189 -1.41 6.67 -11.14
CA TYR A 189 -0.13 6.87 -11.85
C TYR A 189 0.34 5.64 -12.64
N GLY A 190 -0.46 4.58 -12.65
CA GLY A 190 -0.16 3.41 -13.46
C GLY A 190 -1.05 2.20 -13.22
N VAL A 191 -0.79 1.16 -14.00
CA VAL A 191 -1.32 -0.20 -13.79
C VAL A 191 -0.15 -1.17 -13.70
N TYR A 192 -0.06 -1.93 -12.61
CA TYR A 192 0.96 -2.96 -12.48
C TYR A 192 0.56 -4.22 -13.25
N LEU A 193 1.41 -4.63 -14.20
CA LEU A 193 1.22 -5.84 -14.99
C LEU A 193 1.91 -7.01 -14.27
N ARG A 194 1.15 -7.74 -13.46
CA ARG A 194 1.68 -8.77 -12.57
C ARG A 194 2.20 -9.98 -13.35
N LYS A 195 3.31 -10.56 -12.87
CA LYS A 195 3.87 -11.80 -13.44
C LYS A 195 2.89 -12.96 -13.37
N LYS A 196 2.15 -13.05 -12.26
CA LYS A 196 1.09 -14.01 -12.00
C LYS A 196 -0.07 -13.27 -11.35
N GLY A 197 -1.29 -13.70 -11.66
CA GLY A 197 -2.52 -13.08 -11.16
C GLY A 197 -2.94 -11.83 -11.95
N ARG A 198 -4.00 -11.19 -11.46
CA ARG A 198 -4.65 -10.05 -12.11
C ARG A 198 -3.76 -8.79 -12.05
N PRO A 199 -3.84 -7.88 -13.05
CA PRO A 199 -3.22 -6.57 -12.93
C PRO A 199 -3.83 -5.77 -11.78
N SER A 200 -3.17 -4.70 -11.37
CA SER A 200 -3.68 -3.86 -10.26
C SER A 200 -3.45 -2.38 -10.54
N VAL A 201 -4.50 -1.58 -10.31
CA VAL A 201 -4.44 -0.11 -10.40
C VAL A 201 -3.49 0.43 -9.33
N SER A 202 -2.65 1.38 -9.71
CA SER A 202 -1.66 2.00 -8.85
C SER A 202 -2.13 3.39 -8.44
N LEU A 203 -2.41 3.54 -7.15
CA LEU A 203 -2.97 4.72 -6.52
C LEU A 203 -1.93 5.43 -5.68
N ARG A 204 -2.03 6.75 -5.63
CA ARG A 204 -1.20 7.57 -4.76
C ARG A 204 -2.01 8.72 -4.19
N ALA A 205 -1.78 9.05 -2.93
CA ALA A 205 -2.22 10.31 -2.34
C ALA A 205 -1.07 11.00 -1.63
N THR A 206 -1.04 12.33 -1.69
CA THR A 206 -0.16 13.19 -0.90
C THR A 206 -1.03 14.03 0.02
N ALA A 207 -0.72 14.04 1.33
CA ALA A 207 -1.46 14.83 2.31
C ALA A 207 -0.89 16.25 2.37
N GLU A 208 -1.56 17.20 1.72
CA GLU A 208 -1.01 18.54 1.47
C GLU A 208 -0.98 19.41 2.74
N ASP A 209 -1.89 19.13 3.68
CA ASP A 209 -2.02 19.87 4.95
C ASP A 209 -1.10 19.34 6.07
N TRP A 210 -0.38 18.24 5.83
CA TRP A 210 0.45 17.57 6.84
C TRP A 210 1.94 17.64 6.51
N PHE A 211 2.80 17.60 7.53
CA PHE A 211 4.24 17.48 7.34
C PHE A 211 4.68 16.03 7.44
N HIS A 212 5.61 15.63 6.58
CA HIS A 212 6.18 14.29 6.62
C HIS A 212 7.08 14.15 7.86
N VAL A 213 6.88 13.06 8.60
CA VAL A 213 7.79 12.63 9.67
C VAL A 213 8.76 11.61 9.08
N PRO A 214 10.08 11.86 9.08
CA PRO A 214 11.06 10.91 8.58
C PRO A 214 10.93 9.55 9.28
N LYS A 215 11.04 8.45 8.51
CA LYS A 215 10.87 7.09 9.02
C LYS A 215 11.73 6.82 10.28
N GLN A 216 12.98 7.30 10.32
CA GLN A 216 13.86 7.15 11.49
C GLN A 216 13.32 7.83 12.75
N GLU A 217 12.77 9.03 12.62
CA GLU A 217 12.17 9.78 13.73
C GLU A 217 10.86 9.11 14.19
N ALA A 218 10.04 8.67 13.24
CA ALA A 218 8.84 7.90 13.53
C ALA A 218 9.19 6.63 14.33
N TRP A 219 10.25 5.91 13.97
CA TRP A 219 10.72 4.75 14.74
C TRP A 219 11.18 5.12 16.15
N LYS A 220 11.89 6.24 16.32
CA LYS A 220 12.31 6.72 17.65
C LYS A 220 11.10 6.99 18.55
N LEU A 221 10.11 7.69 18.03
CA LEU A 221 8.88 8.01 18.77
C LEU A 221 8.02 6.77 19.03
N LEU A 222 7.94 5.85 18.06
CA LEU A 222 7.18 4.60 18.19
C LEU A 222 7.77 3.73 19.31
N ARG A 223 9.10 3.65 19.42
CA ARG A 223 9.78 2.95 20.53
C ARG A 223 9.48 3.60 21.89
N ALA A 224 9.49 4.93 21.95
CA ALA A 224 9.30 5.66 23.19
C ALA A 224 7.87 5.54 23.73
N LYS A 225 6.85 5.62 22.85
CA LYS A 225 5.43 5.59 23.25
C LYS A 225 4.84 4.18 23.28
N CYS A 226 5.24 3.33 22.33
CA CYS A 226 4.83 1.93 22.23
C CYS A 226 3.29 1.73 22.27
N GLU A 227 2.55 2.55 21.52
CA GLU A 227 1.09 2.54 21.58
C GLU A 227 0.46 1.45 20.67
N PRO A 228 -0.64 0.80 21.10
CA PRO A 228 -1.30 -0.24 20.32
C PRO A 228 -1.71 0.23 18.91
N LEU A 229 -2.17 1.46 18.76
CA LEU A 229 -2.61 2.00 17.47
C LEU A 229 -1.46 2.31 16.51
N SER A 230 -0.28 2.66 17.03
CA SER A 230 0.93 2.77 16.21
C SER A 230 1.36 1.40 15.68
N LEU A 231 1.23 0.35 16.49
CA LEU A 231 1.49 -1.02 16.03
C LEU A 231 0.47 -1.50 15.00
N LEU A 232 -0.79 -1.06 15.11
CA LEU A 232 -1.83 -1.35 14.12
C LEU A 232 -1.42 -0.81 12.76
N THR A 233 -1.18 0.49 12.63
CA THR A 233 -0.92 1.10 11.32
C THR A 233 0.44 0.70 10.77
N LEU A 234 1.43 0.44 11.64
CA LEU A 234 2.69 -0.21 11.24
C LEU A 234 2.45 -1.59 10.59
N TYR A 235 1.58 -2.41 11.19
CA TYR A 235 1.20 -3.71 10.63
C TYR A 235 0.37 -3.57 9.34
N LEU A 236 -0.54 -2.60 9.27
CA LEU A 236 -1.36 -2.36 8.07
C LEU A 236 -0.50 -1.95 6.87
N GLY A 237 0.55 -1.14 7.06
CA GLY A 237 1.51 -0.78 6.01
C GLY A 237 2.44 -1.94 5.66
N ASP A 238 3.52 -2.11 6.44
CA ASP A 238 4.62 -3.02 6.13
C ASP A 238 4.41 -4.47 6.61
N GLY A 239 3.40 -4.72 7.45
CA GLY A 239 3.18 -6.03 8.07
C GLY A 239 2.74 -7.13 7.09
N ALA A 240 2.94 -8.37 7.50
CA ALA A 240 2.55 -9.57 6.75
C ALA A 240 1.75 -10.54 7.64
N TYR A 241 0.91 -11.36 7.02
CA TYR A 241 0.27 -12.47 7.70
C TYR A 241 0.33 -13.77 6.91
N TYR A 242 0.31 -14.88 7.63
CA TYR A 242 0.28 -16.22 7.06
C TYR A 242 -0.67 -17.10 7.87
N VAL A 243 -1.47 -17.90 7.18
CA VAL A 243 -2.32 -18.92 7.81
C VAL A 243 -1.61 -20.26 7.69
N ARG A 244 -1.17 -20.82 8.81
CA ARG A 244 -0.65 -22.20 8.83
C ARG A 244 -1.80 -23.18 8.62
N ALA A 245 -1.60 -24.18 7.76
CA ALA A 245 -2.63 -25.18 7.49
C ALA A 245 -2.95 -26.05 8.73
N LYS A 246 -1.93 -26.43 9.49
CA LYS A 246 -2.05 -27.22 10.74
C LYS A 246 -0.99 -26.79 11.76
N PRO A 247 -1.37 -26.38 12.99
CA PRO A 247 -2.71 -25.95 13.38
C PRO A 247 -3.14 -24.71 12.58
N ARG A 248 -4.45 -24.51 12.37
CA ARG A 248 -5.04 -23.35 11.68
C ARG A 248 -4.75 -22.07 12.49
N ALA A 249 -3.57 -21.51 12.30
CA ALA A 249 -3.02 -20.44 13.14
C ALA A 249 -2.59 -19.26 12.28
N VAL A 250 -3.03 -18.07 12.68
CA VAL A 250 -2.63 -16.81 12.03
C VAL A 250 -1.35 -16.30 12.67
N ILE A 251 -0.30 -16.21 11.85
CA ILE A 251 0.97 -15.60 12.21
C ILE A 251 0.97 -14.20 11.61
N LEU A 252 1.10 -13.19 12.46
CA LEU A 252 1.21 -11.79 12.06
C LEU A 252 2.63 -11.34 12.30
N ARG A 253 3.22 -10.64 11.33
CA ARG A 253 4.56 -10.11 11.40
C ARG A 253 4.59 -8.63 11.12
N ILE A 254 5.41 -7.91 11.87
CA ILE A 254 5.85 -6.55 11.56
C ILE A 254 7.35 -6.57 11.31
N TRP A 255 7.84 -5.62 10.52
CA TRP A 255 9.27 -5.47 10.27
C TRP A 255 9.81 -4.34 11.14
N VAL A 256 10.87 -4.63 11.90
CA VAL A 256 11.64 -3.64 12.65
C VAL A 256 13.06 -3.68 12.09
N GLY A 257 13.42 -2.67 11.29
CA GLY A 257 14.62 -2.75 10.45
C GLY A 257 14.55 -3.95 9.51
N ASN A 258 15.56 -4.83 9.57
CA ASN A 258 15.64 -6.05 8.75
C ASN A 258 15.06 -7.29 9.45
N HIS A 259 14.46 -7.15 10.65
CA HIS A 259 13.98 -8.27 11.44
C HIS A 259 12.46 -8.36 11.41
N ALA A 260 11.95 -9.56 11.08
CA ALA A 260 10.53 -9.85 11.14
C ALA A 260 10.14 -10.33 12.54
N ILE A 261 9.32 -9.55 13.23
CA ILE A 261 8.84 -9.87 14.58
C ILE A 261 7.41 -10.39 14.50
N THR A 262 7.14 -11.53 15.16
CA THR A 262 5.79 -12.08 15.23
C THR A 262 5.01 -11.41 16.36
N LEU A 263 3.87 -10.80 16.05
CA LEU A 263 3.02 -10.20 17.07
C LEU A 263 2.46 -11.31 17.99
N PRO A 264 2.53 -11.14 19.32
CA PRO A 264 1.83 -12.02 20.26
C PRO A 264 0.31 -11.88 20.18
N LYS A 265 -0.42 -12.89 20.67
CA LYS A 265 -1.89 -12.84 20.72
C LYS A 265 -2.41 -11.72 21.65
N SER A 266 -1.78 -11.53 22.81
CA SER A 266 -2.15 -10.49 23.78
C SER A 266 -2.05 -9.10 23.15
N ILE A 267 -0.97 -8.82 22.42
CA ILE A 267 -0.79 -7.59 21.65
C ILE A 267 -1.87 -7.44 20.58
N ALA A 268 -2.13 -8.49 19.78
CA ALA A 268 -3.19 -8.44 18.78
C ALA A 268 -4.56 -8.09 19.38
N ARG A 269 -4.90 -8.65 20.55
CA ARG A 269 -6.14 -8.35 21.26
C ARG A 269 -6.21 -6.91 21.74
N MET A 270 -5.15 -6.42 22.38
CA MET A 270 -5.05 -5.03 22.84
C MET A 270 -5.19 -4.04 21.67
N ILE A 271 -4.56 -4.34 20.53
CA ILE A 271 -4.72 -3.53 19.31
C ILE A 271 -6.18 -3.48 18.87
N VAL A 272 -6.85 -4.63 18.81
CA VAL A 272 -8.26 -4.71 18.35
C VAL A 272 -9.19 -3.93 19.29
N GLU A 273 -9.04 -4.12 20.60
CA GLU A 273 -9.85 -3.43 21.60
C GLU A 273 -9.65 -1.91 21.54
N LYS A 274 -8.40 -1.45 21.43
CA LYS A 274 -8.09 -0.01 21.32
C LYS A 274 -8.62 0.58 19.99
N ALA A 275 -8.54 -0.14 18.88
CA ALA A 275 -9.00 0.32 17.57
C ALA A 275 -10.52 0.50 17.50
N TYR A 276 -11.31 -0.43 18.06
CA TYR A 276 -12.76 -0.24 18.16
C TYR A 276 -13.11 0.93 19.07
N ALA A 277 -12.38 1.08 20.17
CA ALA A 277 -12.62 2.18 21.08
C ALA A 277 -12.38 3.57 20.42
N THR A 278 -11.56 3.66 19.36
CA THR A 278 -11.29 4.91 18.60
C THR A 278 -12.10 5.06 17.31
N LYS A 279 -12.99 4.11 16.98
CA LYS A 279 -13.69 4.04 15.68
C LYS A 279 -12.84 3.70 14.46
N TYR A 280 -11.53 3.53 14.63
CA TYR A 280 -10.69 3.07 13.52
C TYR A 280 -10.94 1.59 13.17
N GLY A 281 -11.28 0.76 14.17
CA GLY A 281 -11.71 -0.62 13.94
C GLY A 281 -12.97 -0.72 13.08
N ASP A 282 -13.98 0.11 13.38
CA ASP A 282 -15.22 0.22 12.59
C ASP A 282 -14.92 0.63 11.13
N LEU A 283 -14.02 1.61 10.94
CA LEU A 283 -13.54 1.97 9.60
C LEU A 283 -12.93 0.76 8.88
N LEU A 284 -12.02 0.04 9.52
CA LEU A 284 -11.33 -1.10 8.89
C LEU A 284 -12.28 -2.26 8.53
N ASP A 285 -13.34 -2.46 9.32
CA ASP A 285 -14.42 -3.41 9.02
C ASP A 285 -15.15 -3.00 7.72
N MET A 286 -15.55 -1.74 7.62
CA MET A 286 -16.21 -1.21 6.41
C MET A 286 -15.32 -1.28 5.17
N LEU A 287 -14.03 -0.98 5.35
CA LEU A 287 -13.04 -1.07 4.27
C LEU A 287 -12.70 -2.52 3.89
N LYS A 288 -13.30 -3.53 4.56
CA LYS A 288 -13.06 -4.96 4.30
C LYS A 288 -11.55 -5.27 4.30
N CYS A 289 -10.81 -4.69 5.24
CA CYS A 289 -9.35 -4.77 5.28
C CYS A 289 -8.88 -6.20 5.61
N GLU A 290 -8.24 -6.88 4.65
CA GLU A 290 -7.78 -8.26 4.83
C GLU A 290 -6.79 -8.46 5.99
N LYS A 291 -5.91 -7.47 6.22
CA LYS A 291 -4.94 -7.49 7.32
C LYS A 291 -5.64 -7.33 8.67
N TRP A 292 -6.65 -6.47 8.73
CA TRP A 292 -7.47 -6.29 9.92
C TRP A 292 -8.23 -7.57 10.29
N GLU A 293 -8.82 -8.25 9.31
CA GLU A 293 -9.48 -9.55 9.53
C GLU A 293 -8.50 -10.60 10.08
N ALA A 294 -7.29 -10.67 9.51
CA ALA A 294 -6.24 -11.56 10.02
C ALA A 294 -5.84 -11.21 11.47
N LEU A 295 -5.78 -9.93 11.81
CA LEU A 295 -5.52 -9.46 13.17
C LEU A 295 -6.61 -9.90 14.15
N LYS A 296 -7.89 -9.69 13.81
CA LYS A 296 -9.04 -10.14 14.61
C LYS A 296 -9.04 -11.66 14.81
N MET A 297 -8.83 -12.43 13.73
CA MET A 297 -8.73 -13.89 13.81
C MET A 297 -7.64 -14.36 14.78
N LYS A 298 -6.49 -13.67 14.81
CA LYS A 298 -5.44 -13.98 15.78
C LYS A 298 -5.87 -13.62 17.20
N ALA A 299 -6.36 -12.39 17.40
CA ALA A 299 -6.76 -11.85 18.70
C ALA A 299 -7.74 -12.78 19.44
N TYR A 300 -8.72 -13.32 18.71
CA TYR A 300 -9.79 -14.16 19.27
C TYR A 300 -9.59 -15.67 19.02
N SER A 301 -8.40 -16.10 18.58
CA SER A 301 -8.11 -17.52 18.39
C SER A 301 -8.26 -18.33 19.70
N PRO A 302 -8.66 -19.61 19.70
CA PRO A 302 -8.97 -20.35 20.93
C PRO A 302 -7.78 -20.61 21.86
N ARG A 303 -6.54 -20.59 21.35
CA ARG A 303 -5.35 -20.95 22.16
C ARG A 303 -4.86 -19.77 23.00
N ALA A 304 -4.58 -20.05 24.27
CA ALA A 304 -4.12 -19.06 25.24
C ALA A 304 -2.62 -18.76 25.06
N ALA A 305 -2.29 -17.48 24.91
CA ALA A 305 -1.02 -16.96 25.41
C ALA A 305 -1.40 -15.85 26.39
N ARG A 306 -1.34 -16.15 27.69
CA ARG A 306 -1.42 -15.17 28.78
C ARG A 306 -0.03 -14.58 28.94
N LEU A 307 0.34 -13.68 28.04
CA LEU A 307 1.46 -12.78 28.28
C LEU A 307 0.86 -11.44 28.65
N ASP A 308 1.34 -10.87 29.73
CA ASP A 308 1.07 -9.48 30.09
C ASP A 308 1.35 -8.57 28.88
N PRO A 309 0.38 -7.75 28.42
CA PRO A 309 0.54 -6.91 27.24
C PRO A 309 1.73 -5.94 27.35
N ASP A 310 1.97 -5.36 28.52
CA ASP A 310 3.06 -4.40 28.73
C ASP A 310 4.43 -5.10 28.66
N PHE A 311 4.56 -6.27 29.28
CA PHE A 311 5.73 -7.12 29.11
C PHE A 311 5.95 -7.55 27.66
N ALA A 312 4.89 -7.92 26.94
CA ALA A 312 4.97 -8.34 25.54
C ALA A 312 5.37 -7.18 24.60
N LEU A 313 4.92 -5.96 24.89
CA LEU A 313 5.30 -4.75 24.17
C LEU A 313 6.77 -4.40 24.38
N ARG A 314 7.25 -4.39 25.63
CA ARG A 314 8.67 -4.11 25.94
C ARG A 314 9.60 -5.12 25.29
N ARG A 315 9.28 -6.41 25.42
CA ARG A 315 10.05 -7.51 24.83
C ARG A 315 10.09 -7.46 23.30
N LEU A 316 9.05 -6.92 22.67
CA LEU A 316 9.00 -6.75 21.21
C LEU A 316 10.12 -5.81 20.72
N PHE A 317 10.42 -4.74 21.47
CA PHE A 317 11.48 -3.80 21.13
C PHE A 317 12.86 -4.26 21.62
N GLU A 318 12.95 -4.93 22.78
CA GLU A 318 14.21 -5.53 23.26
C GLU A 318 14.77 -6.60 22.29
N LEU A 319 13.91 -7.40 21.67
CA LEU A 319 14.30 -8.38 20.65
C LEU A 319 14.83 -7.73 19.37
N ALA A 320 14.47 -6.47 19.09
CA ALA A 320 15.02 -5.69 17.99
C ALA A 320 16.38 -5.05 18.33
N GLU A 321 16.77 -5.04 19.62
CA GLU A 321 17.99 -4.40 20.15
C GLU A 321 19.10 -5.40 20.53
N SER A 322 18.85 -6.71 20.41
CA SER A 322 19.88 -7.72 20.68
C SER A 322 21.07 -7.60 19.71
N PRO A 323 22.31 -7.33 20.21
CA PRO A 323 23.50 -7.05 19.38
C PRO A 323 24.05 -8.23 18.56
N SER A 324 23.36 -9.36 18.49
CA SER A 324 23.91 -10.63 18.01
C SER A 324 23.59 -10.97 16.55
N LEU A 325 23.22 -10.01 15.72
CA LEU A 325 23.09 -10.26 14.28
C LEU A 325 23.84 -9.19 13.47
N PRO A 326 24.85 -9.59 12.66
CA PRO A 326 25.72 -8.65 11.99
C PRO A 326 24.91 -7.72 11.11
N GLN A 327 25.14 -6.42 11.30
CA GLN A 327 24.80 -5.40 10.33
C GLN A 327 25.54 -5.75 9.03
N GLN A 328 24.91 -6.52 8.15
CA GLN A 328 25.40 -6.66 6.79
C GLN A 328 25.10 -5.35 6.08
N ASN A 329 26.17 -4.57 5.96
CA ASN A 329 26.30 -3.35 5.19
C ASN A 329 25.61 -3.49 3.83
N LEU A 330 24.78 -2.48 3.52
CA LEU A 330 24.26 -2.22 2.18
C LEU A 330 25.36 -1.70 1.25
#